data_AF-A0A3C0GKC9-F1
#
_entry.id   AF-A0A3C0GKC9-F1
#
_cell.length_a   1.000
_cell.length_b   1.000
_cell.length_c   1.000
_cell.angle_alpha   90.00
_cell.angle_beta   90.00
_cell.angle_gamma   90.00
#
_symmetry.space_group_name_H-M   'P 1'
#
loop_
_entity.id
_entity.type
_entity.pdbx_description
1 polymer ?
#
loop_
_entity_poly.entity_id
_entity_poly.type
_entity_poly.pdbx_seq_one_letter_code
_entity_poly.pdbx_strand_id
1 'polypeptide(L)'
;MAIIDDITFRGGATSSIFEEYDERKKYQNYSGFQSFRTIDTLFERINYGIFNENFEPIFPVVETPDANLENFPEYASSVYVLPFVAKAFKDMRKDYLNYIENGGNLAELAQRIGFVSAEQKLGALSYPKYINNIVPQNGFINFEEQYQNYFNFHLRRFAVAIDRPNFGEKNTTTFRGVAEAFIKVMQTGFGQRINAIMFPITRSGFSTSSKRSIMTTGLCIELANLNKSLDEAKGEMITTTDFRCFASFANAYGFFIDKNVPWRLIADLDSPKMREYMVQSINLPNSQSSLDYYNTLVEKTHLDDWQYLRNFISKLYKFFNGTDAFANIVAGGEGGIYNDPHFNMELLYVTRMLELGVSQNTADFSNHLRIVLELLDLPGYGIRQATEYIGTVSAQKLKETYGSN
;
A
#
# COMPACT_ATOMS: atom_id res chain seq x y z
N MET A 1 -19.40 32.44 -4.48
CA MET A 1 -18.08 32.01 -5.01
C MET A 1 -18.17 32.19 -6.52
N ALA A 2 -17.35 33.06 -7.12
CA ALA A 2 -17.39 33.30 -8.56
C ALA A 2 -17.08 31.98 -9.29
N ILE A 3 -17.84 31.67 -10.34
CA ILE A 3 -17.56 30.56 -11.25
C ILE A 3 -16.22 30.90 -11.91
N ILE A 4 -15.17 30.16 -11.55
CA ILE A 4 -13.86 30.32 -12.17
C ILE A 4 -13.87 29.46 -13.43
N ASP A 5 -14.48 29.98 -14.49
CA ASP A 5 -14.37 29.37 -15.81
C ASP A 5 -12.93 29.63 -16.34
N ASP A 6 -12.32 28.57 -16.88
CA ASP A 6 -11.02 28.52 -17.58
C ASP A 6 -9.71 28.54 -16.76
N ILE A 7 -9.60 27.72 -15.69
CA ILE A 7 -8.28 27.27 -15.24
C ILE A 7 -7.90 25.96 -15.94
N THR A 8 -6.96 26.04 -16.89
CA THR A 8 -6.29 24.87 -17.47
C THR A 8 -5.10 24.45 -16.62
N PHE A 9 -4.91 23.15 -16.36
CA PHE A 9 -3.76 22.62 -15.63
C PHE A 9 -2.85 21.84 -16.58
N ARG A 10 -1.53 22.09 -16.51
CA ARG A 10 -0.54 21.47 -17.42
C ARG A 10 0.48 20.59 -16.72
N GLY A 11 0.34 20.38 -15.40
CA GLY A 11 1.21 19.50 -14.64
C GLY A 11 1.28 18.10 -15.26
N GLY A 12 2.49 17.62 -15.53
CA GLY A 12 2.80 16.34 -16.16
C GLY A 12 2.93 16.38 -17.67
N ALA A 13 2.58 17.51 -18.30
CA ALA A 13 2.70 17.73 -19.74
C ALA A 13 3.75 18.81 -20.08
N THR A 14 4.36 19.45 -19.08
CA THR A 14 5.40 20.45 -19.29
C THR A 14 6.77 19.79 -19.56
N SER A 15 7.63 20.49 -20.28
CA SER A 15 9.02 20.03 -20.54
C SER A 15 10.05 20.64 -19.59
N SER A 16 9.68 21.70 -18.86
CA SER A 16 10.53 22.41 -17.90
C SER A 16 10.21 22.00 -16.47
N ILE A 17 11.22 21.63 -15.68
CA ILE A 17 11.05 21.25 -14.26
C ILE A 17 10.45 22.40 -13.43
N PHE A 18 10.82 23.65 -13.73
CA PHE A 18 10.28 24.81 -13.03
C PHE A 18 8.80 25.04 -13.36
N GLU A 19 8.44 24.93 -14.64
CA GLU A 19 7.03 25.02 -15.06
C GLU A 19 6.21 23.87 -14.48
N GLU A 20 6.77 22.66 -14.45
CA GLU A 20 6.15 21.49 -13.84
C GLU A 20 5.84 21.74 -12.36
N TYR A 21 6.81 22.27 -11.62
CA TYR A 21 6.63 22.60 -10.21
C TYR A 21 5.51 23.65 -10.01
N ASP A 22 5.53 24.72 -10.80
CA ASP A 22 4.53 25.79 -10.69
C ASP A 22 3.12 25.30 -11.06
N GLU A 23 2.99 24.48 -12.11
CA GLU A 23 1.70 23.90 -12.52
C GLU A 23 1.15 22.89 -11.51
N ARG A 24 2.00 22.07 -10.89
CA ARG A 24 1.60 21.16 -9.80
C ARG A 24 1.13 21.93 -8.58
N LYS A 25 1.85 23.00 -8.22
CA LYS A 25 1.48 23.89 -7.11
C LYS A 25 0.16 24.62 -7.40
N LYS A 26 -0.07 25.00 -8.67
CA LYS A 26 -1.36 25.54 -9.12
C LYS A 26 -2.48 24.54 -8.87
N TYR A 27 -2.34 23.29 -9.29
CA TYR A 27 -3.33 22.25 -9.01
C TYR A 27 -3.63 22.12 -7.51
N GLN A 28 -2.59 22.02 -6.67
CA GLN A 28 -2.75 21.92 -5.23
C GLN A 28 -3.54 23.09 -4.64
N ASN A 29 -3.24 24.32 -5.05
CA ASN A 29 -3.88 25.53 -4.53
C ASN A 29 -5.32 25.72 -5.02
N TYR A 30 -5.61 25.34 -6.27
CA TYR A 30 -6.91 25.61 -6.92
C TYR A 30 -7.89 24.44 -6.88
N SER A 31 -7.45 23.29 -6.39
CA SER A 31 -8.26 22.06 -6.33
C SER A 31 -9.56 22.18 -5.52
N GLY A 32 -9.68 23.17 -4.63
CA GLY A 32 -10.92 23.45 -3.92
C GLY A 32 -11.40 22.29 -3.02
N PHE A 33 -10.48 21.42 -2.59
CA PHE A 33 -10.72 20.27 -1.71
C PHE A 33 -11.24 20.62 -0.31
N GLN A 34 -11.57 21.88 -0.03
CA GLN A 34 -12.12 22.29 1.26
C GLN A 34 -13.60 21.91 1.44
N SER A 35 -14.32 21.63 0.34
CA SER A 35 -15.76 21.32 0.39
C SER A 35 -16.11 19.87 0.73
N PHE A 36 -15.12 18.98 0.78
CA PHE A 36 -15.32 17.55 1.05
C PHE A 36 -14.04 16.93 1.61
N ARG A 37 -14.15 15.82 2.32
CA ARG A 37 -13.03 15.07 2.91
C ARG A 37 -12.20 14.42 1.81
N THR A 38 -10.90 14.67 1.87
CA THR A 38 -9.90 14.17 0.93
C THR A 38 -8.72 13.55 1.66
N ILE A 39 -7.93 12.76 0.94
CA ILE A 39 -6.69 12.18 1.44
C ILE A 39 -5.58 12.37 0.41
N ASP A 40 -4.38 12.74 0.87
CA ASP A 40 -3.19 12.80 0.02
C ASP A 40 -2.37 11.51 0.19
N THR A 41 -2.50 10.59 -0.77
CA THR A 41 -1.80 9.30 -0.73
C THR A 41 -0.36 9.35 -1.23
N LEU A 42 0.09 10.48 -1.78
CA LEU A 42 1.45 10.63 -2.30
C LEU A 42 2.37 11.35 -1.32
N PHE A 43 1.84 12.25 -0.49
CA PHE A 43 2.66 13.11 0.36
C PHE A 43 2.30 13.04 1.85
N GLU A 44 1.02 13.01 2.22
CA GLU A 44 0.61 13.11 3.64
C GLU A 44 0.37 11.73 4.27
N ARG A 45 -0.29 10.82 3.53
CA ARG A 45 -0.81 9.54 4.03
C ARG A 45 -0.37 8.38 3.14
N ILE A 46 0.93 8.32 2.81
CA ILE A 46 1.53 7.30 1.92
C ILE A 46 1.25 5.87 2.40
N ASN A 47 1.22 5.66 3.71
CA ASN A 47 1.00 4.35 4.34
C ASN A 47 -0.45 4.13 4.83
N TYR A 48 -1.42 4.85 4.28
CA TYR A 48 -2.82 4.64 4.63
C TYR A 48 -3.28 3.20 4.35
N GLY A 49 -3.89 2.56 5.35
CA GLY A 49 -4.42 1.20 5.27
C GLY A 49 -3.38 0.08 5.30
N ILE A 50 -2.11 0.40 5.60
CA ILE A 50 -0.98 -0.56 5.53
C ILE A 50 -0.54 -1.02 6.90
N PHE A 51 -0.92 -0.30 7.95
CA PHE A 51 -0.60 -0.64 9.32
C PHE A 51 -1.86 -1.08 10.06
N ASN A 52 -1.70 -2.05 10.96
CA ASN A 52 -2.70 -2.28 12.00
C ASN A 52 -2.52 -1.30 13.18
N GLU A 53 -3.34 -1.45 14.21
CA GLU A 53 -3.30 -0.63 15.44
C GLU A 53 -1.95 -0.67 16.18
N ASN A 54 -1.16 -1.73 15.97
CA ASN A 54 0.17 -1.91 16.55
C ASN A 54 1.30 -1.40 15.64
N PHE A 55 1.00 -0.74 14.52
CA PHE A 55 1.96 -0.32 13.49
C PHE A 55 2.69 -1.47 12.78
N GLU A 56 2.14 -2.69 12.86
CA GLU A 56 2.65 -3.82 12.09
C GLU A 56 2.15 -3.70 10.64
N PRO A 57 3.02 -3.85 9.62
CA PRO A 57 2.58 -3.83 8.24
C PRO A 57 1.69 -5.04 7.93
N ILE A 58 0.60 -4.79 7.22
CA ILE A 58 -0.43 -5.76 6.88
C ILE A 58 -0.75 -5.75 5.40
N PHE A 59 -1.38 -6.81 4.91
CA PHE A 59 -1.95 -6.91 3.57
C PHE A 59 -3.22 -7.77 3.60
N PRO A 60 -4.18 -7.58 2.68
CA PRO A 60 -5.38 -8.41 2.61
C PRO A 60 -5.06 -9.89 2.43
N VAL A 61 -5.77 -10.77 3.15
CA VAL A 61 -5.64 -12.23 3.00
C VAL A 61 -6.28 -12.63 1.68
N VAL A 62 -5.47 -13.05 0.71
CA VAL A 62 -5.95 -13.50 -0.61
C VAL A 62 -5.47 -14.93 -0.85
N GLU A 63 -6.03 -15.90 -0.13
CA GLU A 63 -5.78 -17.33 -0.40
C GLU A 63 -6.30 -17.71 -1.80
N THR A 64 -7.44 -17.13 -2.18
CA THR A 64 -7.93 -16.98 -3.56
C THR A 64 -8.64 -15.63 -3.68
N PRO A 65 -8.68 -14.97 -4.85
CA PRO A 65 -9.41 -13.71 -5.04
C PRO A 65 -10.88 -13.76 -4.58
N ASP A 66 -11.47 -14.95 -4.56
CA ASP A 66 -12.87 -15.17 -4.20
C ASP A 66 -13.10 -15.43 -2.69
N ALA A 67 -12.05 -15.68 -1.89
CA ALA A 67 -12.23 -16.06 -0.49
C ALA A 67 -12.56 -14.86 0.41
N ASN A 68 -11.93 -13.70 0.18
CA ASN A 68 -12.01 -12.54 1.08
C ASN A 68 -12.15 -11.18 0.36
N LEU A 69 -12.28 -11.17 -0.97
CA LEU A 69 -12.60 -9.96 -1.74
C LEU A 69 -13.97 -10.12 -2.40
N GLU A 70 -14.60 -9.00 -2.66
CA GLU A 70 -15.90 -8.93 -3.32
C GLU A 70 -15.79 -8.10 -4.60
N ASN A 71 -16.53 -8.52 -5.64
CA ASN A 71 -16.60 -7.84 -6.92
C ASN A 71 -17.98 -7.20 -7.18
N PHE A 72 -18.13 -6.64 -8.38
CA PHE A 72 -19.34 -5.97 -8.83
C PHE A 72 -19.94 -6.71 -10.05
N PRO A 73 -20.62 -7.85 -9.86
CA PRO A 73 -20.98 -8.75 -10.96
C PRO A 73 -21.87 -8.09 -12.02
N GLU A 74 -22.69 -7.12 -11.63
CA GLU A 74 -23.64 -6.44 -12.53
C GLU A 74 -22.98 -5.46 -13.51
N TYR A 75 -21.81 -4.90 -13.18
CA TYR A 75 -21.23 -3.79 -13.96
C TYR A 75 -19.70 -3.72 -13.99
N ALA A 76 -18.99 -4.44 -13.11
CA ALA A 76 -17.52 -4.52 -13.09
C ALA A 76 -17.04 -5.82 -12.41
N SER A 77 -17.32 -6.97 -13.03
CA SER A 77 -17.05 -8.30 -12.46
C SER A 77 -15.56 -8.61 -12.26
N SER A 78 -14.65 -7.92 -12.97
CA SER A 78 -13.20 -8.06 -12.85
C SER A 78 -12.58 -7.14 -11.80
N VAL A 79 -13.37 -6.29 -11.14
CA VAL A 79 -12.88 -5.33 -10.14
C VAL A 79 -13.22 -5.86 -8.75
N TYR A 80 -12.17 -6.13 -7.97
CA TYR A 80 -12.28 -6.70 -6.62
C TYR A 80 -11.86 -5.67 -5.57
N VAL A 81 -12.52 -5.65 -4.42
CA VAL A 81 -12.14 -4.84 -3.25
C VAL A 81 -12.52 -5.60 -1.97
N LEU A 82 -12.19 -5.05 -0.79
CA LEU A 82 -12.66 -5.64 0.46
C LEU A 82 -14.21 -5.61 0.54
N PRO A 83 -14.86 -6.60 1.18
CA PRO A 83 -16.32 -6.72 1.18
C PRO A 83 -17.07 -5.48 1.68
N PHE A 84 -16.62 -4.85 2.78
CA PHE A 84 -17.24 -3.61 3.26
C PHE A 84 -17.10 -2.44 2.28
N VAL A 85 -16.00 -2.40 1.54
CA VAL A 85 -15.74 -1.38 0.51
C VAL A 85 -16.70 -1.59 -0.66
N ALA A 86 -16.88 -2.84 -1.10
CA ALA A 86 -17.84 -3.19 -2.15
C ALA A 86 -19.27 -2.83 -1.74
N LYS A 87 -19.66 -3.17 -0.51
CA LYS A 87 -20.99 -2.88 0.03
C LYS A 87 -21.25 -1.37 0.14
N ALA A 88 -20.32 -0.62 0.74
CA ALA A 88 -20.41 0.84 0.84
C ALA A 88 -20.53 1.49 -0.53
N PHE A 89 -19.75 1.02 -1.51
CA PHE A 89 -19.79 1.53 -2.88
C PHE A 89 -21.11 1.20 -3.59
N LYS A 90 -21.64 -0.02 -3.44
CA LYS A 90 -22.93 -0.43 -4.04
C LYS A 90 -24.07 0.46 -3.55
N ASP A 91 -24.14 0.71 -2.24
CA ASP A 91 -25.14 1.59 -1.64
C ASP A 91 -24.98 3.04 -2.09
N MET A 92 -23.75 3.57 -2.04
CA MET A 92 -23.43 4.92 -2.52
C MET A 92 -23.84 5.11 -3.98
N ARG A 93 -23.46 4.17 -4.85
CA ARG A 93 -23.76 4.20 -6.28
C ARG A 93 -25.27 4.18 -6.52
N LYS A 94 -26.00 3.31 -5.84
CA LYS A 94 -27.45 3.21 -5.95
C LYS A 94 -28.11 4.55 -5.58
N ASP A 95 -27.74 5.13 -4.45
CA ASP A 95 -28.33 6.39 -4.01
C ASP A 95 -27.94 7.59 -4.89
N TYR A 96 -26.71 7.62 -5.41
CA TYR A 96 -26.27 8.64 -6.36
C TYR A 96 -27.01 8.54 -7.71
N LEU A 97 -27.20 7.32 -8.24
CA LEU A 97 -27.95 7.11 -9.48
C LEU A 97 -29.41 7.52 -9.33
N ASN A 98 -30.06 7.08 -8.24
CA ASN A 98 -31.43 7.50 -7.92
C ASN A 98 -31.54 9.03 -7.82
N TYR A 99 -30.52 9.69 -7.26
CA TYR A 99 -30.50 11.15 -7.14
C TYR A 99 -30.41 11.85 -8.49
N ILE A 100 -29.56 11.38 -9.41
CA ILE A 100 -29.48 11.91 -10.79
C ILE A 100 -30.80 11.65 -11.54
N GLU A 101 -31.33 10.43 -11.49
CA GLU A 101 -32.55 10.03 -12.22
C GLU A 101 -33.79 10.84 -11.79
N ASN A 102 -33.88 11.20 -10.51
CA ASN A 102 -34.98 12.01 -9.97
C ASN A 102 -34.77 13.53 -10.11
N GLY A 103 -33.82 13.97 -10.93
CA GLY A 103 -33.59 15.39 -11.22
C GLY A 103 -32.94 16.19 -10.09
N GLY A 104 -32.29 15.52 -9.14
CA GLY A 104 -31.40 16.15 -8.18
C GLY A 104 -32.09 16.99 -7.09
N ASN A 105 -33.21 16.54 -6.51
CA ASN A 105 -33.92 17.30 -5.47
C ASN A 105 -33.03 17.54 -4.23
N LEU A 106 -32.55 18.79 -4.12
CA LEU A 106 -31.68 19.29 -3.06
C LEU A 106 -32.25 19.14 -1.65
N ALA A 107 -33.57 19.21 -1.48
CA ALA A 107 -34.20 19.08 -0.16
C ALA A 107 -34.07 17.65 0.38
N GLU A 108 -34.20 16.65 -0.49
CA GLU A 108 -34.03 15.24 -0.15
C GLU A 108 -32.54 14.91 0.09
N LEU A 109 -31.64 15.50 -0.69
CA LEU A 109 -30.20 15.37 -0.50
C LEU A 109 -29.74 15.97 0.84
N ALA A 110 -30.16 17.19 1.15
CA ALA A 110 -29.83 17.86 2.41
C ALA A 110 -30.34 17.07 3.62
N GLN A 111 -31.50 16.42 3.50
CA GLN A 111 -32.06 15.56 4.54
C GLN A 111 -31.32 14.21 4.68
N ARG A 112 -30.81 13.64 3.57
CA ARG A 112 -30.16 12.31 3.56
C ARG A 112 -28.65 12.35 3.85
N ILE A 113 -27.92 13.37 3.38
CA ILE A 113 -26.45 13.45 3.52
C ILE A 113 -25.96 14.69 4.28
N GLY A 114 -26.85 15.57 4.74
CA GLY A 114 -26.54 16.64 5.70
C GLY A 114 -25.67 17.79 5.17
N PHE A 115 -25.55 17.96 3.85
CA PHE A 115 -24.52 18.83 3.27
C PHE A 115 -24.95 19.63 2.03
N VAL A 116 -25.94 20.51 2.13
CA VAL A 116 -26.04 21.65 1.19
C VAL A 116 -26.77 22.83 1.83
N SER A 117 -26.18 24.04 1.76
CA SER A 117 -26.92 25.28 1.94
C SER A 117 -27.88 25.45 0.76
N ALA A 118 -29.16 25.71 1.06
CA ALA A 118 -30.30 25.68 0.12
C ALA A 118 -30.23 26.67 -1.06
N GLU A 119 -29.12 27.38 -1.24
CA GLU A 119 -29.00 28.55 -2.12
C GLU A 119 -28.37 28.24 -3.49
N GLN A 120 -27.78 27.06 -3.69
CA GLN A 120 -27.27 26.65 -5.01
C GLN A 120 -28.37 25.96 -5.81
N LYS A 121 -29.01 26.70 -6.72
CA LYS A 121 -29.74 26.12 -7.86
C LYS A 121 -28.73 25.41 -8.76
N LEU A 122 -28.47 24.15 -8.45
CA LEU A 122 -27.82 23.24 -9.37
C LEU A 122 -28.72 23.08 -10.60
N GLY A 123 -28.16 23.23 -11.79
CA GLY A 123 -28.84 22.80 -13.02
C GLY A 123 -29.09 21.28 -13.00
N ALA A 124 -29.56 20.71 -14.11
CA ALA A 124 -29.64 19.26 -14.24
C ALA A 124 -28.23 18.67 -14.03
N LEU A 125 -28.02 18.03 -12.87
CA LEU A 125 -26.78 17.37 -12.52
C LEU A 125 -26.54 16.18 -13.45
N SER A 126 -25.29 15.96 -13.79
CA SER A 126 -24.85 14.81 -14.59
C SER A 126 -23.79 14.01 -13.86
N TYR A 127 -23.27 12.98 -14.53
CA TYR A 127 -22.10 12.28 -14.03
C TYR A 127 -20.88 13.21 -14.04
N PRO A 128 -19.94 13.06 -13.09
CA PRO A 128 -18.71 13.82 -13.13
C PRO A 128 -17.94 13.54 -14.42
N LYS A 129 -17.26 14.56 -14.94
CA LYS A 129 -16.44 14.43 -16.16
C LYS A 129 -15.52 13.21 -16.05
N TYR A 130 -15.47 12.39 -17.11
CA TYR A 130 -14.71 11.13 -17.20
C TYR A 130 -15.20 9.93 -16.39
N ILE A 131 -16.20 10.09 -15.53
CA ILE A 131 -16.79 8.98 -14.78
C ILE A 131 -18.14 8.65 -15.42
N ASN A 132 -18.22 7.51 -16.13
CA ASN A 132 -19.45 7.08 -16.79
C ASN A 132 -20.21 6.09 -15.91
N ASN A 133 -21.47 6.40 -15.58
CA ASN A 133 -22.39 5.52 -14.84
C ASN A 133 -21.83 4.96 -13.51
N ILE A 134 -20.85 5.66 -12.92
CA ILE A 134 -20.16 5.28 -11.68
C ILE A 134 -19.72 3.80 -11.72
N VAL A 135 -19.11 3.36 -12.84
CA VAL A 135 -18.66 1.98 -13.01
C VAL A 135 -17.19 1.85 -12.60
N PRO A 136 -16.85 0.97 -11.62
CA PRO A 136 -15.46 0.68 -11.26
C PRO A 136 -14.64 0.23 -12.46
N GLN A 137 -13.45 0.82 -12.61
CA GLN A 137 -12.48 0.49 -13.65
C GLN A 137 -11.29 -0.27 -13.08
N ASN A 138 -10.83 0.09 -11.87
CA ASN A 138 -9.76 -0.61 -11.16
C ASN A 138 -10.08 -0.80 -9.68
N GLY A 139 -9.50 -1.84 -9.08
CA GLY A 139 -9.62 -2.17 -7.67
C GLY A 139 -8.33 -2.81 -7.16
N PHE A 140 -8.46 -3.80 -6.29
CA PHE A 140 -7.36 -4.54 -5.69
C PHE A 140 -6.31 -5.00 -6.70
N ILE A 141 -5.04 -4.76 -6.38
CA ILE A 141 -3.88 -5.32 -7.08
C ILE A 141 -3.27 -6.36 -6.15
N ASN A 142 -2.98 -7.55 -6.68
CA ASN A 142 -2.39 -8.62 -5.90
C ASN A 142 -1.03 -8.21 -5.31
N PHE A 143 -0.95 -8.14 -3.98
CA PHE A 143 0.27 -7.76 -3.26
C PHE A 143 1.43 -8.70 -3.57
N GLU A 144 1.17 -10.01 -3.58
CA GLU A 144 2.19 -11.03 -3.78
C GLU A 144 2.74 -10.98 -5.20
N GLU A 145 1.88 -10.82 -6.21
CA GLU A 145 2.31 -10.62 -7.59
C GLU A 145 3.19 -9.36 -7.72
N GLN A 146 2.77 -8.25 -7.11
CA GLN A 146 3.53 -7.00 -7.15
C GLN A 146 4.90 -7.14 -6.46
N TYR A 147 4.93 -7.79 -5.30
CA TYR A 147 6.15 -8.08 -4.55
C TYR A 147 7.07 -9.02 -5.33
N GLN A 148 6.58 -10.10 -5.93
CA GLN A 148 7.39 -11.03 -6.73
C GLN A 148 8.01 -10.36 -7.95
N ASN A 149 7.24 -9.52 -8.66
CA ASN A 149 7.76 -8.74 -9.79
C ASN A 149 8.90 -7.81 -9.36
N TYR A 150 8.69 -7.09 -8.25
CA TYR A 150 9.69 -6.23 -7.64
C TYR A 150 10.94 -7.03 -7.18
N PHE A 151 10.73 -8.15 -6.49
CA PHE A 151 11.76 -9.06 -5.96
C PHE A 151 12.67 -9.57 -7.08
N ASN A 152 12.09 -10.08 -8.18
CA ASN A 152 12.85 -10.62 -9.30
C ASN A 152 13.65 -9.55 -10.03
N PHE A 153 13.10 -8.34 -10.16
CA PHE A 153 13.82 -7.20 -10.72
C PHE A 153 15.04 -6.82 -9.86
N HIS A 154 14.91 -6.84 -8.53
CA HIS A 154 16.00 -6.49 -7.62
C HIS A 154 17.04 -7.59 -7.41
N LEU A 155 16.65 -8.86 -7.50
CA LEU A 155 17.56 -9.99 -7.44
C LEU A 155 18.73 -9.83 -8.42
N ARG A 156 18.44 -9.48 -9.69
CA ARG A 156 19.47 -9.25 -10.72
C ARG A 156 20.40 -8.09 -10.37
N ARG A 157 19.86 -7.02 -9.78
CA ARG A 157 20.67 -5.86 -9.37
C ARG A 157 21.62 -6.24 -8.25
N PHE A 158 21.15 -6.96 -7.24
CA PHE A 158 22.00 -7.43 -6.15
C PHE A 158 23.09 -8.39 -6.62
N ALA A 159 22.78 -9.30 -7.54
CA ALA A 159 23.77 -10.18 -8.15
C ALA A 159 24.90 -9.36 -8.82
N VAL A 160 24.55 -8.39 -9.66
CA VAL A 160 25.54 -7.50 -10.31
C VAL A 160 26.33 -6.67 -9.30
N ALA A 161 25.73 -6.27 -8.17
CA ALA A 161 26.44 -5.50 -7.14
C ALA A 161 27.44 -6.34 -6.36
N ILE A 162 27.07 -7.56 -5.99
CA ILE A 162 27.93 -8.50 -5.27
C ILE A 162 29.13 -8.91 -6.13
N ASP A 163 28.94 -9.07 -7.45
CA ASP A 163 30.00 -9.44 -8.39
C ASP A 163 31.09 -8.36 -8.59
N ARG A 164 30.85 -7.12 -8.13
CA ARG A 164 31.83 -6.05 -8.28
C ARG A 164 33.07 -6.31 -7.41
N PRO A 165 34.28 -5.92 -7.86
CA PRO A 165 35.54 -6.18 -7.15
C PRO A 165 35.56 -5.72 -5.68
N ASN A 166 34.89 -4.62 -5.35
CA ASN A 166 34.86 -4.05 -3.99
C ASN A 166 33.91 -4.81 -3.03
N PHE A 167 33.07 -5.70 -3.56
CA PHE A 167 32.09 -6.48 -2.82
C PHE A 167 32.41 -7.98 -2.82
N GLY A 168 33.10 -8.47 -3.85
CA GLY A 168 33.41 -9.88 -4.11
C GLY A 168 34.69 -10.46 -3.48
N GLU A 169 35.25 -9.88 -2.41
CA GLU A 169 36.43 -10.47 -1.75
C GLU A 169 36.11 -11.66 -0.83
N LYS A 170 34.82 -11.93 -0.55
CA LYS A 170 34.38 -13.03 0.31
C LYS A 170 33.85 -14.21 -0.48
N ASN A 171 33.99 -15.39 0.11
CA ASN A 171 33.69 -16.72 -0.40
C ASN A 171 32.23 -16.92 -0.92
N THR A 172 31.87 -16.29 -2.06
CA THR A 172 30.56 -16.39 -2.73
C THR A 172 30.22 -17.80 -3.23
N THR A 173 31.15 -18.74 -3.07
CA THR A 173 30.92 -20.17 -3.27
C THR A 173 30.14 -20.81 -2.11
N THR A 174 29.88 -20.07 -1.01
CA THR A 174 29.09 -20.52 0.14
C THR A 174 27.87 -19.63 0.37
N PHE A 175 26.78 -20.21 0.89
CA PHE A 175 25.57 -19.46 1.23
C PHE A 175 25.86 -18.31 2.20
N ARG A 176 26.66 -18.57 3.24
CA ARG A 176 27.07 -17.55 4.22
C ARG A 176 27.86 -16.42 3.56
N GLY A 177 28.81 -16.74 2.67
CA GLY A 177 29.57 -15.72 1.94
C GLY A 177 28.69 -14.83 1.07
N VAL A 178 27.68 -15.39 0.41
CA VAL A 178 26.70 -14.63 -0.38
C VAL A 178 25.82 -13.74 0.50
N ALA A 179 25.33 -14.26 1.62
CA ALA A 179 24.55 -13.49 2.59
C ALA A 179 25.35 -12.33 3.20
N GLU A 180 26.62 -12.56 3.56
CA GLU A 180 27.50 -11.49 4.05
C GLU A 180 27.77 -10.43 2.98
N ALA A 181 27.97 -10.84 1.72
CA ALA A 181 28.12 -9.90 0.61
C ALA A 181 26.83 -9.10 0.36
N PHE A 182 25.67 -9.75 0.47
CA PHE A 182 24.36 -9.10 0.41
C PHE A 182 24.22 -8.01 1.49
N ILE A 183 24.54 -8.32 2.75
CA ILE A 183 24.49 -7.34 3.84
C ILE A 183 25.48 -6.19 3.62
N LYS A 184 26.69 -6.48 3.12
CA LYS A 184 27.67 -5.45 2.76
C LYS A 184 27.11 -4.50 1.69
N VAL A 185 26.43 -5.02 0.67
CA VAL A 185 25.76 -4.22 -0.37
C VAL A 185 24.63 -3.38 0.23
N MET A 186 23.83 -3.95 1.13
CA MET A 186 22.75 -3.21 1.82
C MET A 186 23.29 -2.03 2.65
N GLN A 187 24.39 -2.23 3.38
CA GLN A 187 25.01 -1.25 4.27
C GLN A 187 25.70 -0.10 3.52
N THR A 188 26.50 -0.44 2.52
CA THR A 188 27.36 0.53 1.80
C THR A 188 26.67 1.13 0.57
N GLY A 189 25.60 0.49 0.13
CA GLY A 189 24.84 0.87 -1.04
C GLY A 189 25.53 0.55 -2.36
N PHE A 190 24.81 0.75 -3.47
CA PHE A 190 25.35 0.58 -4.82
C PHE A 190 26.24 1.79 -5.21
N GLY A 191 27.33 2.02 -4.48
CA GLY A 191 28.21 3.19 -4.67
C GLY A 191 27.55 4.50 -4.24
N GLN A 192 27.02 4.54 -3.01
CA GLN A 192 26.43 5.72 -2.33
C GLN A 192 25.12 6.32 -2.91
N ARG A 193 24.54 5.78 -3.99
CA ARG A 193 23.29 6.30 -4.59
C ARG A 193 22.03 5.50 -4.27
N ILE A 194 22.18 4.38 -3.57
CA ILE A 194 21.13 3.39 -3.33
C ILE A 194 21.41 2.71 -1.99
N ASN A 195 20.48 2.72 -1.03
CA ASN A 195 20.58 2.04 0.26
C ASN A 195 19.37 1.12 0.50
N ALA A 196 19.41 0.33 1.58
CA ALA A 196 18.36 -0.63 1.94
C ALA A 196 16.95 0.00 2.08
N ILE A 197 16.87 1.28 2.44
CA ILE A 197 15.60 2.03 2.56
C ILE A 197 14.93 2.18 1.18
N MET A 198 15.73 2.40 0.12
CA MET A 198 15.20 2.59 -1.24
C MET A 198 14.83 1.27 -1.94
N PHE A 199 15.42 0.15 -1.50
CA PHE A 199 15.21 -1.16 -2.11
C PHE A 199 15.05 -2.24 -1.04
N PRO A 200 13.95 -2.19 -0.28
CA PRO A 200 13.66 -3.23 0.70
C PRO A 200 13.53 -4.58 0.00
N ILE A 201 13.98 -5.65 0.65
CA ILE A 201 13.87 -7.03 0.19
C ILE A 201 12.78 -7.77 0.93
N THR A 202 12.56 -7.49 2.22
CA THR A 202 11.49 -8.14 2.99
C THR A 202 10.10 -7.72 2.48
N ARG A 203 9.07 -8.56 2.67
CA ARG A 203 7.68 -8.21 2.34
C ARG A 203 7.23 -7.02 3.18
N SER A 204 7.60 -6.98 4.45
CA SER A 204 7.34 -5.84 5.32
C SER A 204 8.00 -4.56 4.82
N GLY A 205 9.25 -4.64 4.39
CA GLY A 205 9.95 -3.50 3.82
C GLY A 205 9.30 -3.00 2.53
N PHE A 206 8.99 -3.91 1.61
CA PHE A 206 8.27 -3.58 0.38
C PHE A 206 6.91 -2.95 0.67
N SER A 207 6.14 -3.53 1.60
CA SER A 207 4.83 -3.03 2.03
C SER A 207 4.93 -1.62 2.62
N THR A 208 6.03 -1.25 3.28
CA THR A 208 6.20 0.12 3.80
C THR A 208 6.83 1.11 2.81
N SER A 209 7.14 0.67 1.58
CA SER A 209 7.87 1.47 0.60
C SER A 209 6.96 2.19 -0.39
N SER A 210 7.53 3.18 -1.10
CA SER A 210 6.86 3.83 -2.23
C SER A 210 6.80 2.97 -3.51
N LYS A 211 7.26 1.72 -3.46
CA LYS A 211 7.28 0.79 -4.61
C LYS A 211 6.01 -0.02 -4.75
N ARG A 212 5.18 -0.04 -3.71
CA ARG A 212 3.86 -0.68 -3.77
C ARG A 212 2.79 0.29 -4.25
N SER A 213 1.71 -0.28 -4.78
CA SER A 213 0.48 0.49 -5.06
C SER A 213 -0.39 0.57 -3.81
N ILE A 214 -1.08 1.69 -3.57
CA ILE A 214 -2.12 1.74 -2.53
C ILE A 214 -3.27 0.77 -2.83
N MET A 215 -3.48 0.41 -4.09
CA MET A 215 -4.51 -0.56 -4.50
C MET A 215 -4.29 -1.95 -3.88
N THR A 216 -3.07 -2.28 -3.40
CA THR A 216 -2.83 -3.56 -2.71
C THR A 216 -3.51 -3.64 -1.33
N THR A 217 -4.06 -2.54 -0.82
CA THR A 217 -4.83 -2.52 0.43
C THR A 217 -6.24 -3.11 0.28
N GLY A 218 -6.77 -3.17 -0.94
CA GLY A 218 -8.18 -3.51 -1.18
C GLY A 218 -9.17 -2.44 -0.73
N LEU A 219 -8.69 -1.27 -0.28
CA LEU A 219 -9.51 -0.14 0.19
C LEU A 219 -9.90 0.85 -0.91
N CYS A 220 -9.40 0.64 -2.13
CA CYS A 220 -9.44 1.64 -3.19
C CYS A 220 -10.30 1.17 -4.37
N ILE A 221 -11.11 2.09 -4.92
CA ILE A 221 -11.85 1.91 -6.18
C ILE A 221 -11.49 3.07 -7.11
N GLU A 222 -11.11 2.80 -8.35
CA GLU A 222 -10.93 3.85 -9.37
C GLU A 222 -12.08 3.78 -10.39
N LEU A 223 -12.66 4.94 -10.69
CA LEU A 223 -13.83 5.08 -11.57
C LEU A 223 -13.49 5.56 -12.99
N ALA A 224 -12.22 5.82 -13.26
CA ALA A 224 -11.73 6.20 -14.58
C ALA A 224 -10.33 5.62 -14.80
N ASN A 225 -10.00 5.31 -16.06
CA ASN A 225 -8.68 4.86 -16.47
C ASN A 225 -7.93 5.98 -17.18
N LEU A 226 -7.53 7.00 -16.41
CA LEU A 226 -6.82 8.18 -16.89
C LEU A 226 -5.36 8.16 -16.41
N ASN A 227 -4.51 8.91 -17.10
CA ASN A 227 -3.11 9.07 -16.70
C ASN A 227 -3.02 9.92 -15.41
N LYS A 228 -2.67 9.26 -14.30
CA LYS A 228 -2.53 9.86 -12.96
C LYS A 228 -1.43 10.93 -12.88
N SER A 229 -0.50 10.93 -13.84
CA SER A 229 0.54 11.95 -13.90
C SER A 229 0.07 13.25 -14.56
N LEU A 230 -1.08 13.30 -15.23
CA LEU A 230 -1.56 14.53 -15.89
C LEU A 230 -2.58 15.25 -15.02
N ASP A 231 -2.35 16.53 -14.72
CA ASP A 231 -3.26 17.32 -13.89
C ASP A 231 -4.42 17.95 -14.66
N GLU A 232 -4.35 17.98 -16.00
CA GLU A 232 -5.41 18.52 -16.86
C GLU A 232 -6.75 17.86 -16.55
N ALA A 233 -6.84 16.54 -16.73
CA ALA A 233 -8.09 15.80 -16.48
C ALA A 233 -8.53 15.85 -15.01
N LYS A 234 -7.58 15.94 -14.06
CA LYS A 234 -7.90 16.09 -12.63
C LYS A 234 -8.58 17.43 -12.38
N GLY A 235 -7.96 18.51 -12.87
CA GLY A 235 -8.44 19.87 -12.71
C GLY A 235 -9.82 20.07 -13.34
N GLU A 236 -10.02 19.59 -14.57
CA GLU A 236 -11.30 19.65 -15.25
C GLU A 236 -12.41 18.88 -14.53
N MET A 237 -12.08 17.83 -13.79
CA MET A 237 -13.05 17.07 -13.01
C MET A 237 -13.43 17.83 -11.73
N ILE A 238 -12.44 18.24 -10.93
CA ILE A 238 -12.67 18.81 -9.59
C ILE A 238 -13.27 20.22 -9.60
N THR A 239 -13.17 20.95 -10.71
CA THR A 239 -13.79 22.27 -10.85
C THR A 239 -15.30 22.19 -11.12
N THR A 240 -15.82 21.03 -11.54
CA THR A 240 -17.23 20.86 -11.88
C THR A 240 -18.11 20.70 -10.64
N THR A 241 -19.34 21.20 -10.71
CA THR A 241 -20.31 21.02 -9.63
C THR A 241 -20.80 19.57 -9.51
N ASP A 242 -20.86 18.85 -10.63
CA ASP A 242 -21.18 17.41 -10.66
C ASP A 242 -20.21 16.59 -9.81
N PHE A 243 -18.90 16.87 -9.93
CA PHE A 243 -17.89 16.20 -9.11
C PHE A 243 -18.01 16.54 -7.63
N ARG A 244 -18.26 17.81 -7.28
CA ARG A 244 -18.46 18.21 -5.88
C ARG A 244 -19.63 17.47 -5.24
N CYS A 245 -20.74 17.36 -5.96
CA CYS A 245 -21.90 16.59 -5.52
C CYS A 245 -21.54 15.11 -5.32
N PHE A 246 -20.90 14.49 -6.32
CA PHE A 246 -20.43 13.11 -6.23
C PHE A 246 -19.48 12.89 -5.03
N ALA A 247 -18.53 13.79 -4.79
CA ALA A 247 -17.60 13.71 -3.68
C ALA A 247 -18.31 13.79 -2.32
N SER A 248 -19.37 14.61 -2.20
CA SER A 248 -20.20 14.66 -0.99
C SER A 248 -20.93 13.33 -0.74
N PHE A 249 -21.47 12.68 -1.79
CA PHE A 249 -21.99 11.32 -1.65
C PHE A 249 -20.90 10.35 -1.20
N ALA A 250 -19.75 10.32 -1.86
CA ALA A 250 -18.65 9.45 -1.48
C ALA A 250 -18.28 9.60 0.01
N ASN A 251 -18.14 10.84 0.49
CA ASN A 251 -17.88 11.11 1.91
C ASN A 251 -18.98 10.63 2.85
N ALA A 252 -20.25 10.77 2.48
CA ALA A 252 -21.38 10.34 3.30
C ALA A 252 -21.41 8.83 3.49
N TYR A 253 -20.90 8.06 2.51
CA TYR A 253 -20.76 6.60 2.59
C TYR A 253 -19.39 6.17 3.14
N GLY A 254 -18.59 7.11 3.64
CA GLY A 254 -17.33 6.82 4.30
C GLY A 254 -16.15 6.64 3.36
N PHE A 255 -16.13 7.28 2.19
CA PHE A 255 -14.97 7.34 1.32
C PHE A 255 -14.28 8.70 1.38
N PHE A 256 -12.95 8.71 1.36
CA PHE A 256 -12.16 9.87 0.94
C PHE A 256 -12.07 9.93 -0.59
N ILE A 257 -11.91 11.16 -1.11
CA ILE A 257 -11.41 11.40 -2.46
C ILE A 257 -9.88 11.54 -2.41
N ASP A 258 -9.16 10.83 -3.26
CA ASP A 258 -7.70 10.97 -3.37
C ASP A 258 -7.34 12.29 -4.08
N LYS A 259 -6.59 13.17 -3.41
CA LYS A 259 -6.16 14.47 -3.97
C LYS A 259 -5.35 14.32 -5.26
N ASN A 260 -4.63 13.21 -5.40
CA ASN A 260 -3.72 12.98 -6.53
C ASN A 260 -4.39 12.23 -7.68
N VAL A 261 -5.52 11.58 -7.41
CA VAL A 261 -6.30 10.76 -8.36
C VAL A 261 -7.79 10.98 -8.07
N PRO A 262 -8.42 12.09 -8.50
CA PRO A 262 -9.78 12.46 -8.04
C PRO A 262 -10.88 11.45 -8.34
N TRP A 263 -10.68 10.58 -9.34
CA TRP A 263 -11.58 9.46 -9.64
C TRP A 263 -11.33 8.20 -8.78
N ARG A 264 -10.44 8.27 -7.78
CA ARG A 264 -10.18 7.21 -6.82
C ARG A 264 -10.91 7.49 -5.50
N LEU A 265 -11.76 6.55 -5.13
CA LEU A 265 -12.37 6.46 -3.81
C LEU A 265 -11.50 5.61 -2.91
N ILE A 266 -11.29 6.06 -1.67
CA ILE A 266 -10.52 5.33 -0.67
C ILE A 266 -11.38 5.19 0.57
N ALA A 267 -11.61 3.97 1.03
CA ALA A 267 -12.41 3.75 2.23
C ALA A 267 -11.77 4.43 3.45
N ASP A 268 -12.54 5.29 4.12
CA ASP A 268 -12.16 5.95 5.35
C ASP A 268 -12.45 5.02 6.54
N LEU A 269 -11.44 4.29 6.99
CA LEU A 269 -11.51 3.37 8.14
C LEU A 269 -11.95 4.06 9.45
N ASP A 270 -11.83 5.38 9.55
CA ASP A 270 -12.27 6.16 10.70
C ASP A 270 -13.67 6.75 10.55
N SER A 271 -14.28 6.64 9.35
CA SER A 271 -15.66 7.06 9.15
C SER A 271 -16.61 6.17 9.94
N PRO A 272 -17.50 6.74 10.77
CA PRO A 272 -18.55 5.98 11.45
C PRO A 272 -19.36 5.13 10.47
N LYS A 273 -19.68 5.70 9.30
CA LYS A 273 -20.43 4.99 8.25
C LYS A 273 -19.65 3.83 7.66
N MET A 274 -18.36 4.00 7.38
CA MET A 274 -17.53 2.89 6.87
C MET A 274 -17.40 1.79 7.92
N ARG A 275 -17.28 2.14 9.20
CA ARG A 275 -17.23 1.16 10.30
C ARG A 275 -18.53 0.35 10.43
N GLU A 276 -19.70 0.94 10.16
CA GLU A 276 -20.95 0.18 10.03
C GLU A 276 -20.84 -0.88 8.94
N TYR A 277 -20.31 -0.53 7.76
CA TYR A 277 -20.11 -1.48 6.67
C TYR A 277 -19.09 -2.57 7.02
N MET A 278 -18.00 -2.22 7.71
CA MET A 278 -17.00 -3.17 8.20
C MET A 278 -17.66 -4.25 9.06
N VAL A 279 -18.41 -3.85 10.10
CA VAL A 279 -19.10 -4.77 11.01
C VAL A 279 -20.08 -5.67 10.25
N GLN A 280 -20.85 -5.10 9.32
CA GLN A 280 -21.86 -5.85 8.55
C GLN A 280 -21.31 -6.83 7.52
N SER A 281 -20.08 -6.62 7.05
CA SER A 281 -19.48 -7.40 5.96
C SER A 281 -18.68 -8.61 6.43
N ILE A 282 -18.26 -8.60 7.69
CA ILE A 282 -17.51 -9.70 8.29
C ILE A 282 -18.52 -10.78 8.68
N ASN A 283 -18.60 -11.86 7.91
CA ASN A 283 -19.45 -13.02 8.15
C ASN A 283 -18.97 -13.86 9.35
N LEU A 284 -18.71 -13.23 10.49
CA LEU A 284 -18.41 -13.91 11.74
C LEU A 284 -19.63 -13.85 12.66
N PRO A 285 -20.04 -14.97 13.28
CA PRO A 285 -21.20 -15.06 14.16
C PRO A 285 -21.21 -14.06 15.34
N ASN A 286 -20.11 -13.33 15.58
CA ASN A 286 -19.95 -12.37 16.67
C ASN A 286 -19.12 -11.13 16.27
N SER A 287 -19.08 -10.75 14.97
CA SER A 287 -18.46 -9.49 14.56
C SER A 287 -19.16 -8.32 15.26
N GLN A 288 -18.47 -7.68 16.20
CA GLN A 288 -19.01 -6.55 16.97
C GLN A 288 -18.12 -5.31 16.85
N SER A 289 -16.96 -5.44 16.20
CA SER A 289 -15.96 -4.37 16.17
C SER A 289 -15.37 -4.19 14.78
N SER A 290 -15.15 -2.94 14.40
CA SER A 290 -14.34 -2.62 13.21
C SER A 290 -12.89 -3.10 13.35
N LEU A 291 -12.42 -3.44 14.56
CA LEU A 291 -11.10 -4.06 14.76
C LEU A 291 -11.05 -5.51 14.26
N ASP A 292 -12.19 -6.18 14.09
CA ASP A 292 -12.25 -7.53 13.56
C ASP A 292 -11.66 -7.59 12.14
N TYR A 293 -11.69 -6.48 11.39
CA TYR A 293 -10.96 -6.31 10.12
C TYR A 293 -9.49 -6.74 10.23
N TYR A 294 -8.76 -6.22 11.24
CA TYR A 294 -7.33 -6.46 11.41
C TYR A 294 -7.00 -7.91 11.77
N ASN A 295 -7.98 -8.65 12.27
CA ASN A 295 -7.82 -10.03 12.71
C ASN A 295 -8.30 -11.05 11.68
N THR A 296 -9.04 -10.63 10.64
CA THR A 296 -9.80 -11.55 9.79
C THR A 296 -9.56 -11.35 8.31
N LEU A 297 -9.44 -10.10 7.86
CA LEU A 297 -9.34 -9.78 6.43
C LEU A 297 -7.91 -9.47 6.01
N VAL A 298 -6.98 -9.37 6.96
CA VAL A 298 -5.58 -9.02 6.70
C VAL A 298 -4.63 -9.94 7.46
N GLU A 299 -3.42 -10.06 6.93
CA GLU A 299 -2.30 -10.78 7.52
C GLU A 299 -1.10 -9.85 7.71
N LYS A 300 -0.31 -10.12 8.74
CA LYS A 300 0.93 -9.41 9.03
C LYS A 300 2.01 -9.84 8.04
N THR A 301 2.58 -8.89 7.30
CA THR A 301 3.59 -9.21 6.26
C THR A 301 4.84 -9.87 6.82
N HIS A 302 5.19 -9.57 8.07
CA HIS A 302 6.47 -10.01 8.65
C HIS A 302 6.51 -11.49 8.99
N LEU A 303 5.37 -12.17 9.09
CA LEU A 303 5.32 -13.60 9.44
C LEU A 303 6.06 -14.48 8.44
N ASP A 304 6.09 -14.08 7.15
CA ASP A 304 6.79 -14.81 6.10
C ASP A 304 8.13 -14.18 5.68
N ASP A 305 8.53 -13.04 6.25
CA ASP A 305 9.71 -12.29 5.80
C ASP A 305 10.97 -13.18 5.79
N TRP A 306 11.10 -14.07 6.79
CA TRP A 306 12.18 -15.05 6.83
C TRP A 306 12.19 -15.94 5.58
N GLN A 307 11.06 -16.53 5.21
CA GLN A 307 10.99 -17.47 4.09
C GLN A 307 11.35 -16.78 2.76
N TYR A 308 10.86 -15.56 2.56
CA TYR A 308 11.16 -14.79 1.35
C TYR A 308 12.60 -14.29 1.29
N LEU A 309 13.14 -13.81 2.42
CA LEU A 309 14.54 -13.41 2.51
C LEU A 309 15.46 -14.60 2.27
N ARG A 310 15.19 -15.76 2.89
CA ARG A 310 15.92 -16.99 2.63
C ARG A 310 15.92 -17.31 1.14
N ASN A 311 14.74 -17.35 0.52
CA ASN A 311 14.60 -17.62 -0.92
C ASN A 311 15.40 -16.62 -1.78
N PHE A 312 15.46 -15.35 -1.40
CA PHE A 312 16.26 -14.33 -2.08
C PHE A 312 17.75 -14.68 -2.07
N ILE A 313 18.28 -15.00 -0.89
CA ILE A 313 19.69 -15.36 -0.71
C ILE A 313 19.99 -16.68 -1.41
N SER A 314 19.08 -17.66 -1.37
CA SER A 314 19.22 -18.93 -2.10
C SER A 314 19.34 -18.71 -3.59
N LYS A 315 18.52 -17.82 -4.17
CA LYS A 315 18.61 -17.48 -5.59
C LYS A 315 19.92 -16.78 -5.93
N LEU A 316 20.39 -15.86 -5.08
CA LEU A 316 21.73 -15.26 -5.25
C LEU A 316 22.84 -16.31 -5.18
N TYR A 317 22.79 -17.21 -4.22
CA TYR A 317 23.76 -18.29 -4.07
C TYR A 317 23.79 -19.21 -5.30
N LYS A 318 22.63 -19.55 -5.84
CA LYS A 318 22.51 -20.34 -7.07
C LYS A 318 23.11 -19.62 -8.27
N PHE A 319 22.90 -18.30 -8.37
CA PHE A 319 23.48 -17.45 -9.41
C PHE A 319 25.01 -17.53 -9.42
N PHE A 320 25.65 -17.39 -8.25
CA PHE A 320 27.11 -17.41 -8.15
C PHE A 320 27.73 -18.80 -8.34
N ASN A 321 26.96 -19.88 -8.15
CA ASN A 321 27.43 -21.24 -8.38
C ASN A 321 27.09 -21.79 -9.78
N GLY A 322 26.64 -20.94 -10.70
CA GLY A 322 26.36 -21.35 -12.09
C GLY A 322 25.17 -22.30 -12.24
N THR A 323 24.34 -22.43 -11.21
CA THR A 323 23.06 -23.14 -11.28
C THR A 323 21.97 -22.17 -11.75
N ASP A 324 20.89 -22.68 -12.36
CA ASP A 324 19.79 -21.82 -12.80
C ASP A 324 19.11 -21.14 -11.59
N ALA A 325 19.55 -19.92 -11.31
CA ALA A 325 19.07 -19.07 -10.23
C ALA A 325 17.62 -18.61 -10.38
N PHE A 326 17.07 -18.77 -11.59
CA PHE A 326 15.74 -18.30 -11.95
C PHE A 326 14.72 -19.44 -12.12
N ALA A 327 15.13 -20.70 -11.94
CA ALA A 327 14.23 -21.84 -11.81
C ALA A 327 13.47 -21.79 -10.45
N ASN A 328 12.22 -22.23 -10.45
CA ASN A 328 11.40 -22.30 -9.23
C ASN A 328 12.04 -23.25 -8.20
N ILE A 329 12.21 -22.77 -6.96
CA ILE A 329 12.78 -23.57 -5.87
C ILE A 329 11.67 -24.46 -5.30
N VAL A 330 11.82 -25.78 -5.39
CA VAL A 330 11.06 -26.73 -4.57
C VAL A 330 11.69 -26.74 -3.18
N ALA A 331 10.90 -26.44 -2.15
CA ALA A 331 11.32 -26.49 -0.76
C ALA A 331 11.57 -27.95 -0.33
N GLY A 332 12.77 -28.46 -0.59
CA GLY A 332 13.14 -29.79 -0.13
C GLY A 332 14.45 -30.24 -0.76
N GLY A 333 15.57 -30.09 -0.03
CA GLY A 333 16.80 -30.77 -0.43
C GLY A 333 18.13 -30.21 0.03
N GLU A 334 18.20 -29.07 0.71
CA GLU A 334 19.50 -28.42 0.96
C GLU A 334 19.83 -28.40 2.48
N GLY A 335 20.81 -29.23 2.89
CA GLY A 335 21.35 -29.31 4.26
C GLY A 335 22.53 -28.34 4.50
N GLY A 336 22.88 -28.06 5.77
CA GLY A 336 24.00 -27.19 6.18
C GLY A 336 23.58 -25.86 6.83
N ILE A 337 24.47 -24.84 6.81
CA ILE A 337 24.24 -23.45 7.31
C ILE A 337 22.93 -22.83 6.77
N TYR A 338 22.44 -23.33 5.64
CA TYR A 338 21.12 -23.03 5.07
C TYR A 338 19.94 -23.24 6.05
N ASN A 339 20.12 -24.08 7.07
CA ASN A 339 19.14 -24.41 8.10
C ASN A 339 19.58 -23.98 9.50
N ASP A 340 20.65 -23.17 9.64
CA ASP A 340 21.09 -22.59 10.92
C ASP A 340 20.11 -21.49 11.37
N PRO A 341 19.25 -21.74 12.38
CA PRO A 341 18.21 -20.79 12.78
C PRO A 341 18.80 -19.47 13.31
N HIS A 342 19.93 -19.52 14.01
CA HIS A 342 20.58 -18.34 14.58
C HIS A 342 21.07 -17.41 13.47
N PHE A 343 21.80 -17.96 12.50
CA PHE A 343 22.25 -17.20 11.34
C PHE A 343 21.09 -16.59 10.55
N ASN A 344 20.04 -17.37 10.37
CA ASN A 344 18.86 -16.99 9.60
C ASN A 344 18.09 -15.83 10.25
N MET A 345 17.92 -15.87 11.57
CA MET A 345 17.26 -14.78 12.31
C MET A 345 18.15 -13.55 12.46
N GLU A 346 19.46 -13.72 12.63
CA GLU A 346 20.42 -12.61 12.57
C GLU A 346 20.30 -11.89 11.21
N LEU A 347 20.33 -12.65 10.12
CA LEU A 347 20.21 -12.11 8.76
C LEU A 347 18.90 -11.35 8.56
N LEU A 348 17.77 -11.91 9.02
CA LEU A 348 16.47 -11.24 8.94
C LEU A 348 16.46 -9.94 9.77
N TYR A 349 16.91 -10.00 11.02
CA TYR A 349 16.94 -8.84 11.91
C TYR A 349 17.78 -7.71 11.31
N VAL A 350 19.03 -8.01 10.91
CA VAL A 350 19.94 -7.04 10.31
C VAL A 350 19.33 -6.43 9.05
N THR A 351 18.75 -7.27 8.17
CA THR A 351 18.11 -6.81 6.93
C THR A 351 16.99 -5.83 7.23
N ARG A 352 16.08 -6.20 8.14
CA ARG A 352 14.91 -5.37 8.46
C ARG A 352 15.30 -4.05 9.13
N MET A 353 16.27 -4.07 10.03
CA MET A 353 16.79 -2.85 10.67
C MET A 353 17.44 -1.90 9.65
N LEU A 354 18.18 -2.43 8.67
CA LEU A 354 18.75 -1.63 7.58
C LEU A 354 17.66 -0.98 6.70
N GLU A 355 16.59 -1.71 6.38
CA GLU A 355 15.45 -1.17 5.62
C GLU A 355 14.70 -0.06 6.37
N LEU A 356 14.73 -0.11 7.71
CA LEU A 356 14.17 0.92 8.59
C LEU A 356 15.15 2.07 8.87
N GLY A 357 16.36 2.02 8.32
CA GLY A 357 17.40 3.03 8.57
C GLY A 357 17.98 3.02 9.98
N VAL A 358 17.86 1.90 10.71
CA VAL A 358 18.40 1.76 12.06
C VAL A 358 19.90 1.48 11.99
N SER A 359 20.68 2.24 12.77
CA SER A 359 22.13 2.05 12.90
C SER A 359 22.44 0.80 13.70
N GLN A 360 23.39 -0.01 13.21
CA GLN A 360 23.82 -1.26 13.88
C GLN A 360 24.75 -1.01 15.07
N ASN A 361 25.27 0.22 15.22
CA ASN A 361 26.24 0.58 16.26
C ASN A 361 25.56 1.08 17.55
N THR A 362 24.29 0.76 17.78
CA THR A 362 23.55 1.18 18.97
C THR A 362 23.40 0.02 19.95
N ALA A 363 23.35 0.35 21.25
CA ALA A 363 23.10 -0.66 22.28
C ALA A 363 21.74 -1.34 22.09
N ASP A 364 20.73 -0.59 21.66
CA ASP A 364 19.38 -1.13 21.38
C ASP A 364 19.41 -2.17 20.27
N PHE A 365 20.16 -1.93 19.20
CA PHE A 365 20.34 -2.90 18.12
C PHE A 365 20.92 -4.22 18.64
N SER A 366 22.03 -4.15 19.40
CA SER A 366 22.67 -5.34 19.97
C SER A 366 21.77 -6.06 20.97
N ASN A 367 21.01 -5.31 21.78
CA ASN A 367 20.09 -5.88 22.76
C ASN A 367 18.94 -6.64 22.10
N HIS A 368 18.31 -6.07 21.08
CA HIS A 368 17.23 -6.74 20.36
C HIS A 368 17.75 -7.95 19.58
N LEU A 369 18.91 -7.87 18.93
CA LEU A 369 19.52 -9.02 18.27
C LEU A 369 19.79 -10.16 19.28
N ARG A 370 20.34 -9.85 20.45
CA ARG A 370 20.54 -10.84 21.52
C ARG A 370 19.23 -11.52 21.90
N ILE A 371 18.15 -10.77 22.09
CA ILE A 371 16.83 -11.32 22.43
C ILE A 371 16.30 -12.23 21.30
N VAL A 372 16.44 -11.81 20.04
CA VAL A 372 16.06 -12.63 18.88
C VAL A 372 16.75 -13.99 18.90
N LEU A 373 18.05 -14.01 19.20
CA LEU A 373 18.83 -15.25 19.27
C LEU A 373 18.47 -16.08 20.50
N GLU A 374 18.29 -15.46 21.66
CA GLU A 374 17.85 -16.15 22.89
C GLU A 374 16.48 -16.82 22.73
N LEU A 375 15.55 -16.22 21.98
CA LEU A 375 14.25 -16.83 21.68
C LEU A 375 14.39 -18.16 20.94
N LEU A 376 15.45 -18.38 20.15
CA LEU A 376 15.66 -19.65 19.46
C LEU A 376 16.09 -20.77 20.41
N ASP A 377 16.69 -20.41 21.54
CA ASP A 377 17.23 -21.36 22.52
C ASP A 377 16.23 -21.70 23.64
N LEU A 378 15.09 -21.00 23.70
CA LEU A 378 14.06 -21.23 24.71
C LEU A 378 13.16 -22.45 24.36
N PRO A 379 12.86 -23.33 25.33
CA PRO A 379 11.94 -24.45 25.11
C PRO A 379 10.56 -23.98 24.64
N GLY A 380 10.08 -24.51 23.51
CA GLY A 380 8.78 -24.17 22.93
C GLY A 380 8.77 -22.92 22.03
N TYR A 381 9.93 -22.28 21.86
CA TYR A 381 10.13 -21.15 20.96
C TYR A 381 10.95 -21.59 19.74
N GLY A 382 10.97 -20.75 18.71
CA GLY A 382 11.75 -20.97 17.50
C GLY A 382 11.63 -19.82 16.51
N ILE A 383 11.82 -20.14 15.23
CA ILE A 383 11.85 -19.15 14.13
C ILE A 383 10.59 -18.27 14.11
N ARG A 384 9.41 -18.84 14.40
CA ARG A 384 8.17 -18.08 14.39
C ARG A 384 8.17 -16.97 15.45
N GLN A 385 8.47 -17.30 16.70
CA GLN A 385 8.48 -16.32 17.80
C GLN A 385 9.59 -15.29 17.62
N ALA A 386 10.75 -15.70 17.11
CA ALA A 386 11.81 -14.77 16.75
C ALA A 386 11.36 -13.80 15.64
N THR A 387 10.66 -14.30 14.61
CA THR A 387 10.12 -13.48 13.51
C THR A 387 9.04 -12.50 14.00
N GLU A 388 8.12 -12.96 14.86
CA GLU A 388 7.09 -12.10 15.50
C GLU A 388 7.74 -11.00 16.36
N TYR A 389 8.82 -11.32 17.09
CA TYR A 389 9.58 -10.33 17.84
C TYR A 389 10.25 -9.29 16.94
N ILE A 390 10.90 -9.71 15.84
CA ILE A 390 11.47 -8.79 14.85
C ILE A 390 10.38 -7.88 14.26
N GLY A 391 9.20 -8.43 13.97
CA GLY A 391 8.02 -7.68 13.54
C GLY A 391 7.60 -6.63 14.56
N THR A 392 7.56 -6.98 15.85
CA THR A 392 7.21 -6.07 16.95
C THR A 392 8.22 -4.92 17.09
N VAL A 393 9.52 -5.22 17.08
CA VAL A 393 10.58 -4.19 17.13
C VAL A 393 10.49 -3.27 15.90
N SER A 394 10.23 -3.85 14.73
CA SER A 394 10.03 -3.07 13.49
C SER A 394 8.81 -2.15 13.59
N ALA A 395 7.71 -2.64 14.13
CA ALA A 395 6.48 -1.88 14.32
C ALA A 395 6.67 -0.69 15.27
N GLN A 396 7.45 -0.86 16.35
CA GLN A 396 7.83 0.24 17.23
C GLN A 396 8.59 1.33 16.46
N LYS A 397 9.57 0.94 15.64
CA LYS A 397 10.33 1.90 14.81
C LYS A 397 9.46 2.61 13.77
N LEU A 398 8.52 1.87 13.16
CA LEU A 398 7.54 2.44 12.24
C LEU A 398 6.61 3.42 12.94
N LYS A 399 6.19 3.13 14.17
CA LYS A 399 5.40 4.04 15.00
C LYS A 399 6.14 5.33 15.34
N GLU A 400 7.42 5.25 15.68
CA GLU A 400 8.26 6.45 15.87
C GLU A 400 8.36 7.29 14.60
N THR A 401 8.40 6.64 13.43
CA THR A 401 8.59 7.31 12.14
C THR A 401 7.30 7.92 11.60
N TYR A 402 6.18 7.23 11.78
CA TYR A 402 4.90 7.56 11.12
C TYR A 402 3.75 7.85 12.07
N GLY A 403 3.87 7.53 13.36
CA GLY A 403 2.77 7.62 14.33
C GLY A 403 2.50 9.03 14.86
N SER A 404 3.32 10.02 14.50
CA SER A 404 3.11 11.42 14.85
C SER A 404 2.25 12.20 13.84
N ASN A 405 1.74 11.54 12.79
CA ASN A 405 0.99 12.17 11.69
C ASN A 405 -0.52 11.93 11.77
#